data_AF-A0A256FEM0-F1
#
_entry.id   AF-A0A256FEM0-F1
#
_cell.length_a   1.000
_cell.length_b   1.000
_cell.length_c   1.000
_cell.angle_alpha   90.00
_cell.angle_beta   90.00
_cell.angle_gamma   90.00
#
_symmetry.space_group_name_H-M   'P 1'
#
loop_
_entity.id
_entity.type
_entity.pdbx_description
1 polymer ?
#
loop_
_entity_poly.entity_id
_entity_poly.type
_entity_poly.pdbx_seq_one_letter_code
_entity_poly.pdbx_strand_id
1 'polypeptide(L)'
;MKAAPAASRNANERPKVRFRSPPLEAIADAVEKAVAKRTSEIEKNAEKRVKQAEKRAAEAMPRRVWYGPDKMRAAYLAGQGKSGEEIARIIGGTTAPRVRTMLHGHDIPLMRNGGHDDYCLLKWKKADRELIEKYAAKRERDPAELAALLVRKIMQGGDKAIDALVSEFDVIG
;
A
#
# COMPACT_ATOMS: atom_id res chain seq x y z
N MET A 1 24.24 -85.20 13.92
CA MET A 1 22.77 -84.99 13.89
C MET A 1 22.43 -83.78 14.76
N LYS A 2 21.37 -83.05 14.37
CA LYS A 2 20.76 -81.84 14.94
C LYS A 2 21.44 -80.50 14.61
N ALA A 3 20.78 -79.81 13.67
CA ALA A 3 20.91 -78.41 13.31
C ALA A 3 19.87 -77.55 14.06
N ALA A 4 20.10 -76.23 13.97
CA ALA A 4 19.19 -75.07 14.13
C ALA A 4 19.37 -74.22 15.42
N PRO A 5 19.08 -72.90 15.37
CA PRO A 5 19.45 -71.95 14.31
C PRO A 5 19.92 -70.57 14.85
N ALA A 6 20.37 -69.74 13.91
CA ALA A 6 20.79 -68.36 14.08
C ALA A 6 19.71 -67.42 14.66
N ALA A 7 20.11 -66.56 15.60
CA ALA A 7 19.34 -65.39 16.01
C ALA A 7 19.99 -64.12 15.42
N SER A 8 19.41 -63.64 14.33
CA SER A 8 19.61 -62.32 13.76
C SER A 8 19.31 -61.24 14.81
N ARG A 9 20.31 -60.46 15.22
CA ARG A 9 20.13 -59.24 16.01
C ARG A 9 19.69 -58.13 15.07
N ASN A 10 18.37 -57.93 15.01
CA ASN A 10 17.78 -56.86 14.21
C ASN A 10 18.11 -55.50 14.81
N ALA A 11 18.58 -54.61 13.94
CA ALA A 11 18.87 -53.21 14.20
C ALA A 11 17.60 -52.41 14.54
N ASN A 12 17.82 -51.24 15.16
CA ASN A 12 16.99 -50.04 15.00
C ASN A 12 15.76 -49.89 15.93
N GLU A 13 15.98 -49.71 17.24
CA GLU A 13 14.96 -49.12 18.12
C GLU A 13 15.26 -47.64 18.37
N ARG A 14 14.61 -46.75 17.60
CA ARG A 14 14.51 -45.32 17.95
C ARG A 14 13.50 -45.16 19.09
N PRO A 15 13.74 -44.27 20.07
CA PRO A 15 12.81 -44.06 21.17
C PRO A 15 11.47 -43.51 20.64
N LYS A 16 10.41 -44.29 20.81
CA LYS A 16 9.03 -43.86 20.52
C LYS A 16 8.62 -42.79 21.54
N VAL A 17 8.75 -41.51 21.17
CA VAL A 17 8.18 -40.40 21.93
C VAL A 17 6.67 -40.53 21.89
N ARG A 18 6.06 -40.91 23.02
CA ARG A 18 4.61 -40.96 23.16
C ARG A 18 4.08 -39.53 23.26
N PHE A 19 3.60 -38.97 22.15
CA PHE A 19 2.74 -37.79 22.19
C PHE A 19 1.42 -38.19 22.86
N ARG A 20 1.23 -37.80 24.13
CA ARG A 20 -0.09 -37.79 24.74
C ARG A 20 -0.86 -36.64 24.10
N SER A 21 -1.79 -36.96 23.20
CA SER A 21 -2.74 -35.98 22.70
C SER A 21 -3.48 -35.36 23.90
N PRO A 22 -3.61 -34.02 23.96
CA PRO A 22 -4.37 -33.39 25.04
C PRO A 22 -5.81 -33.90 25.02
N PRO A 23 -6.44 -34.10 26.20
CA PRO A 23 -7.82 -34.57 26.28
C PRO A 23 -8.75 -33.61 25.54
N LEU A 24 -9.76 -34.15 24.85
CA LEU A 24 -10.67 -33.37 23.99
C LEU A 24 -11.33 -32.19 24.73
N GLU A 25 -11.54 -32.32 26.04
CA GLU A 25 -12.06 -31.27 26.92
C GLU A 25 -11.11 -30.06 27.04
N ALA A 26 -9.80 -30.29 27.13
CA ALA A 26 -8.81 -29.21 27.18
C ALA A 26 -8.70 -28.45 25.85
N ILE A 27 -8.98 -29.13 24.72
CA ILE A 27 -9.05 -28.51 23.40
C ILE A 27 -10.32 -27.65 23.30
N ALA A 28 -11.46 -28.16 23.78
CA ALA A 28 -12.72 -27.42 23.79
C ALA A 28 -12.63 -26.14 24.63
N ASP A 29 -12.11 -26.21 25.85
CA ASP A 29 -11.90 -25.04 26.72
C ASP A 29 -10.96 -24.00 26.11
N ALA A 30 -9.92 -24.45 25.41
CA ALA A 30 -8.97 -23.57 24.74
C ALA A 30 -9.61 -22.87 23.53
N VAL A 31 -10.44 -23.58 22.77
CA VAL A 31 -11.19 -23.01 21.64
C VAL A 31 -12.21 -21.99 22.14
N GLU A 32 -12.95 -22.29 23.20
CA GLU A 32 -13.96 -21.38 23.76
C GLU A 32 -13.33 -20.08 24.29
N LYS A 33 -12.20 -20.19 25.03
CA LYS A 33 -11.42 -19.03 25.47
C LYS A 33 -10.87 -18.21 24.29
N ALA A 34 -10.42 -18.88 23.22
CA ALA A 34 -9.90 -18.20 22.03
C ALA A 34 -11.01 -17.49 21.23
N VAL A 35 -12.20 -18.09 21.13
CA VAL A 35 -13.37 -17.48 20.49
C VAL A 35 -13.82 -16.26 21.28
N ALA A 36 -13.98 -16.38 22.61
CA ALA A 36 -14.35 -15.28 23.48
C ALA A 36 -13.35 -14.10 23.45
N LYS A 37 -12.05 -14.40 23.34
CA LYS A 37 -11.02 -13.37 23.18
C LYS A 37 -11.17 -12.66 21.83
N ARG A 38 -11.34 -13.39 20.73
CA ARG A 38 -11.51 -12.82 19.38
C ARG A 38 -12.77 -11.98 19.24
N THR A 39 -13.91 -12.42 19.79
CA THR A 39 -15.15 -11.64 19.75
C THR A 39 -14.97 -10.31 20.47
N SER A 40 -14.35 -10.31 21.65
CA SER A 40 -14.07 -9.08 22.41
C SER A 40 -13.12 -8.11 21.68
N GLU A 41 -12.16 -8.63 20.90
CA GLU A 41 -11.26 -7.81 20.07
C GLU A 41 -11.98 -7.22 18.85
N ILE A 42 -12.88 -7.99 18.23
CA ILE A 42 -13.70 -7.53 17.11
C ILE A 42 -14.64 -6.41 17.56
N GLU A 43 -15.31 -6.56 18.69
CA GLU A 43 -16.21 -5.55 19.26
C GLU A 43 -15.47 -4.24 19.57
N LYS A 44 -14.32 -4.33 20.26
CA LYS A 44 -13.48 -3.14 20.54
C LYS A 44 -13.01 -2.44 19.27
N ASN A 45 -12.68 -3.19 18.23
CA ASN A 45 -12.27 -2.61 16.95
C ASN A 45 -13.46 -2.01 16.18
N ALA A 46 -14.64 -2.61 16.26
CA ALA A 46 -15.86 -2.06 15.69
C ALA A 46 -16.22 -0.72 16.34
N GLU A 47 -16.20 -0.65 17.68
CA GLU A 47 -16.45 0.59 18.43
C GLU A 47 -15.46 1.71 18.08
N LYS A 48 -14.17 1.39 17.96
CA LYS A 48 -13.15 2.37 17.53
C LYS A 48 -13.44 2.91 16.13
N ARG A 49 -13.86 2.04 15.20
CA ARG A 49 -14.19 2.45 13.83
C ARG A 49 -15.44 3.31 13.78
N VAL A 50 -16.46 2.99 14.57
CA VAL A 50 -17.69 3.78 14.68
C VAL A 50 -17.38 5.17 15.27
N LYS A 51 -16.66 5.24 16.40
CA LYS A 51 -16.23 6.53 16.99
C LYS A 51 -15.39 7.36 16.03
N GLN A 52 -14.51 6.72 15.25
CA GLN A 52 -13.72 7.41 14.23
C GLN A 52 -14.58 7.92 13.05
N ALA A 53 -15.58 7.14 12.63
CA ALA A 53 -16.52 7.55 11.59
C ALA A 53 -17.40 8.71 12.07
N GLU A 54 -17.90 8.66 13.30
CA GLU A 54 -18.66 9.74 13.94
C GLU A 54 -17.82 11.01 14.08
N LYS A 55 -16.57 10.90 14.51
CA LYS A 55 -15.65 12.04 14.57
C LYS A 55 -15.44 12.66 13.18
N ARG A 56 -15.24 11.84 12.14
CA ARG A 56 -15.12 12.32 10.75
C ARG A 56 -16.41 12.95 10.21
N ALA A 57 -17.57 12.43 10.61
CA ALA A 57 -18.86 12.99 10.23
C ALA A 57 -19.13 14.31 10.95
N ALA A 58 -18.76 14.44 12.22
CA ALA A 58 -18.86 15.67 13.00
C ALA A 58 -17.88 16.76 12.51
N GLU A 59 -16.69 16.37 12.05
CA GLU A 59 -15.69 17.27 11.44
C GLU A 59 -16.01 17.64 9.97
N ALA A 60 -17.07 17.07 9.38
CA ALA A 60 -17.47 17.38 8.02
C ALA A 60 -18.07 18.80 7.95
N MET A 61 -17.21 19.80 7.73
CA MET A 61 -17.59 21.21 7.61
C MET A 61 -18.74 21.40 6.59
N PRO A 62 -19.68 22.35 6.85
CA PRO A 62 -20.82 22.60 5.99
C PRO A 62 -20.42 22.85 4.54
N ARG A 63 -21.19 22.27 3.62
CA ARG A 63 -20.85 22.28 2.19
C ARG A 63 -21.13 23.65 1.57
N ARG A 64 -20.14 24.55 1.51
CA ARG A 64 -20.20 25.75 0.65
C ARG A 64 -20.51 25.34 -0.80
N VAL A 65 -21.60 25.88 -1.34
CA VAL A 65 -21.98 25.69 -2.75
C VAL A 65 -21.10 26.60 -3.60
N TRP A 66 -20.51 26.03 -4.65
CA TRP A 66 -19.67 26.78 -5.59
C TRP A 66 -20.53 27.72 -6.43
N TYR A 67 -20.30 29.03 -6.30
CA TYR A 67 -20.96 30.03 -7.14
C TYR A 67 -20.28 30.10 -8.52
N GLY A 68 -21.02 30.39 -9.60
CA GLY A 68 -20.51 30.36 -10.99
C GLY A 68 -19.19 31.14 -11.20
N PRO A 69 -19.09 32.40 -10.76
CA PRO A 69 -17.86 33.18 -10.78
C PRO A 69 -16.66 32.52 -10.05
N ASP A 70 -16.89 31.85 -8.92
CA ASP A 70 -15.82 31.18 -8.18
C ASP A 70 -15.27 29.98 -8.95
N LYS A 71 -16.13 29.28 -9.71
CA LYS A 71 -15.71 28.19 -10.58
C LYS A 71 -14.82 28.70 -11.72
N MET A 72 -15.23 29.79 -12.37
CA MET A 72 -14.44 30.42 -13.43
C MET A 72 -13.10 30.93 -12.91
N ARG A 73 -13.09 31.54 -11.72
CA ARG A 73 -11.87 32.01 -11.07
C ARG A 73 -10.93 30.86 -10.70
N ALA A 74 -11.47 29.75 -10.17
CA ALA A 74 -10.69 28.55 -9.89
C ALA A 74 -10.12 27.93 -11.17
N ALA A 75 -10.89 27.86 -12.25
CA ALA A 75 -10.46 27.35 -13.55
C ALA A 75 -9.32 28.21 -14.14
N TYR A 76 -9.46 29.53 -14.08
CA TYR A 76 -8.43 30.46 -14.53
C TYR A 76 -7.12 30.29 -13.75
N LEU A 77 -7.19 30.18 -12.42
CA LEU A 77 -6.01 29.96 -11.59
C LEU A 77 -5.38 28.57 -11.82
N ALA A 78 -6.19 27.55 -12.09
CA ALA A 78 -5.69 26.22 -12.47
C ALA A 78 -4.95 26.26 -13.82
N GLY A 79 -5.46 27.02 -14.79
CA GLY A 79 -4.78 27.26 -16.07
C GLY A 79 -3.47 28.03 -15.94
N GLN A 80 -3.31 28.85 -14.90
CA GLN A 80 -2.05 29.51 -14.53
C GLN A 80 -1.07 28.59 -13.79
N GLY A 81 -1.43 27.32 -13.58
CA GLY A 81 -0.61 26.35 -12.88
C GLY A 81 -0.72 26.40 -11.35
N LYS A 82 -1.65 27.17 -10.76
CA LYS A 82 -1.77 27.20 -9.30
C LYS A 82 -2.25 25.87 -8.74
N SER A 83 -1.67 25.46 -7.62
CA SER A 83 -2.08 24.27 -6.89
C SER A 83 -3.47 24.44 -6.27
N GLY A 84 -4.17 23.33 -6.03
CA GLY A 84 -5.49 23.36 -5.39
C GLY A 84 -5.48 24.02 -4.01
N GLU A 85 -4.34 24.00 -3.30
CA GLU A 85 -4.17 24.65 -2.01
C GLU A 85 -4.04 26.17 -2.13
N GLU A 86 -3.26 26.64 -3.09
CA GLU A 86 -3.15 28.07 -3.40
C GLU A 86 -4.49 28.63 -3.88
N ILE A 87 -5.20 27.89 -4.73
CA ILE A 87 -6.54 28.26 -5.18
C ILE A 87 -7.51 28.34 -4.01
N ALA A 88 -7.45 27.36 -3.08
CA ALA A 88 -8.29 27.38 -1.88
C ALA A 88 -8.01 28.58 -0.98
N ARG A 89 -6.74 28.96 -0.82
CA ARG A 89 -6.34 30.17 -0.09
C ARG A 89 -6.82 31.46 -0.76
N ILE A 90 -6.74 31.55 -2.08
CA ILE A 90 -7.12 32.74 -2.85
C ILE A 90 -8.65 32.95 -2.87
N ILE A 91 -9.41 31.87 -3.01
CA ILE A 91 -10.88 31.93 -3.05
C ILE A 91 -11.45 32.11 -1.65
N GLY A 92 -10.84 31.47 -0.64
CA GLY A 92 -11.31 31.49 0.74
C GLY A 92 -12.57 30.62 0.93
N GLY A 93 -12.78 30.14 2.17
CA GLY A 93 -13.97 29.35 2.52
C GLY A 93 -14.09 27.99 1.79
N THR A 94 -13.00 27.48 1.23
CA THR A 94 -12.93 26.17 0.56
C THR A 94 -11.61 25.48 0.90
N THR A 95 -11.48 24.20 0.59
CA THR A 95 -10.29 23.38 0.88
C THR A 95 -9.70 22.82 -0.41
N ALA A 96 -8.40 22.54 -0.42
CA ALA A 96 -7.70 22.01 -1.58
C ALA A 96 -8.37 20.75 -2.20
N PRO A 97 -8.85 19.77 -1.40
CA PRO A 97 -9.60 18.63 -1.93
C PRO A 97 -10.89 19.03 -2.67
N ARG A 98 -11.64 20.02 -2.16
CA ARG A 98 -12.88 20.49 -2.82
C ARG A 98 -12.61 21.21 -4.12
N VAL A 99 -11.54 22.00 -4.18
CA VAL A 99 -11.10 22.64 -5.42
C VAL A 99 -10.80 21.57 -6.47
N ARG A 100 -10.06 20.51 -6.09
CA ARG A 100 -9.75 19.38 -6.99
C ARG A 100 -11.00 18.67 -7.46
N THR A 101 -11.93 18.33 -6.57
CA THR A 101 -13.19 17.66 -6.93
C THR A 101 -14.04 18.53 -7.87
N MET A 102 -14.10 19.84 -7.64
CA MET A 102 -14.85 20.77 -8.49
C MET A 102 -14.23 20.87 -9.89
N LEU A 103 -12.91 21.04 -9.99
CA LEU A 103 -12.22 21.15 -11.28
C LEU A 103 -12.28 19.83 -12.06
N HIS A 104 -12.15 18.69 -11.40
CA HIS A 104 -12.32 17.37 -12.02
C HIS A 104 -13.76 17.16 -12.50
N GLY A 105 -14.77 17.64 -11.78
CA GLY A 105 -16.17 17.57 -12.22
C GLY A 105 -16.48 18.40 -13.47
N HIS A 106 -15.55 19.25 -13.90
CA HIS A 106 -15.64 20.09 -15.08
C HIS A 106 -14.52 19.79 -16.10
N ASP A 107 -13.84 18.64 -15.96
CA ASP A 107 -12.74 18.19 -16.84
C ASP A 107 -11.58 19.18 -16.99
N ILE A 108 -11.36 20.03 -15.98
CA ILE A 108 -10.24 20.99 -15.96
C ILE A 108 -9.05 20.34 -15.25
N PRO A 109 -7.94 20.07 -15.95
CA PRO A 109 -6.75 19.52 -15.31
C PRO A 109 -6.12 20.59 -14.41
N LEU A 110 -5.93 20.27 -13.14
CA LEU A 110 -4.93 20.98 -12.34
C LEU A 110 -3.56 20.56 -12.86
N MET A 111 -2.79 21.51 -13.38
CA MET A 111 -1.37 21.25 -13.61
C MET A 111 -0.74 20.90 -12.26
N ARG A 112 0.02 19.80 -12.22
CA ARG A 112 0.77 19.40 -11.03
C ARG A 112 1.85 20.44 -10.79
N ASN A 113 1.60 21.38 -9.87
CA ASN A 113 2.68 22.09 -9.21
C ASN A 113 3.29 21.15 -8.17
N GLY A 114 4.58 20.85 -8.31
CA GLY A 114 5.31 19.87 -7.53
C GLY A 114 5.56 20.28 -6.09
N GLY A 115 4.49 20.31 -5.28
CA GLY A 115 4.54 20.57 -3.84
C GLY A 115 4.70 19.32 -2.96
N HIS A 116 4.56 18.13 -3.54
CA HIS A 116 4.90 16.84 -2.91
C HIS A 116 5.80 16.00 -3.80
N ASP A 117 6.43 16.64 -4.79
CA ASP A 117 7.39 15.98 -5.65
C ASP A 117 8.75 16.13 -4.95
N ASP A 118 9.17 15.07 -4.28
CA ASP A 118 10.54 14.96 -3.79
C ASP A 118 11.43 14.55 -4.96
N TYR A 119 12.51 15.31 -5.19
CA TYR A 119 13.44 15.03 -6.28
C TYR A 119 14.50 14.04 -5.79
N CYS A 120 14.52 12.86 -6.39
CA CYS A 120 15.57 11.87 -6.18
C CYS A 120 16.53 11.88 -7.39
N LEU A 121 17.81 12.15 -7.14
CA LEU A 121 18.85 11.99 -8.14
C LEU A 121 19.24 10.51 -8.23
N LEU A 122 18.91 9.88 -9.35
CA LEU A 122 19.24 8.48 -9.62
C LEU A 122 20.58 8.38 -10.35
N LYS A 123 21.52 7.61 -9.80
CA LYS A 123 22.73 7.20 -10.52
C LYS A 123 22.45 5.88 -11.23
N TRP A 124 22.60 5.87 -12.55
CA TRP A 124 22.42 4.68 -13.40
C TRP A 124 23.54 4.57 -14.43
N LYS A 125 23.70 3.40 -15.05
CA LYS A 125 24.65 3.22 -16.17
C LYS A 125 24.03 3.79 -17.44
N LYS A 126 24.88 4.18 -18.41
CA LYS A 126 24.42 4.71 -19.71
C LYS A 126 23.52 3.72 -20.45
N ALA A 127 23.83 2.42 -20.37
CA ALA A 127 23.02 1.35 -20.96
C ALA A 127 21.60 1.28 -20.37
N ASP A 128 21.44 1.48 -19.07
CA ASP A 128 20.13 1.45 -18.41
C ASP A 128 19.26 2.62 -18.85
N ARG A 129 19.88 3.80 -19.00
CA ARG A 129 19.21 4.99 -19.56
C ARG A 129 18.72 4.74 -20.98
N GLU A 130 19.57 4.19 -21.85
CA GLU A 130 19.22 3.88 -23.24
C GLU A 130 18.08 2.85 -23.32
N LEU A 131 18.05 1.86 -22.42
CA LEU A 131 16.95 0.91 -22.31
C LEU A 131 15.64 1.59 -21.93
N ILE A 132 15.67 2.47 -20.93
CA ILE A 132 14.47 3.21 -20.50
C ILE A 132 13.97 4.12 -21.62
N GLU A 133 14.86 4.85 -22.31
CA GLU A 133 14.51 5.67 -23.47
C GLU A 133 13.85 4.84 -24.57
N LYS A 134 14.40 3.66 -24.88
CA LYS A 134 13.79 2.73 -25.86
C LYS A 134 12.39 2.27 -25.45
N TYR A 135 12.20 1.93 -24.17
CA TYR A 135 10.89 1.49 -23.67
C TYR A 135 9.88 2.62 -23.54
N ALA A 136 10.35 3.85 -23.29
CA ALA A 136 9.56 5.06 -23.24
C ALA A 136 9.10 5.46 -24.65
N ALA A 137 10.00 5.43 -25.63
CA ALA A 137 9.70 5.69 -27.03
C ALA A 137 8.63 4.73 -27.59
N LYS A 138 8.73 3.43 -27.27
CA LYS A 138 7.72 2.43 -27.67
C LYS A 138 6.32 2.72 -27.10
N ARG A 139 6.23 3.50 -26.02
CA ARG A 139 4.99 3.81 -25.30
C ARG A 139 4.59 5.28 -25.41
N GLU A 140 5.28 6.04 -26.27
CA GLU A 140 5.08 7.49 -26.46
C GLU A 140 5.04 8.27 -25.13
N ARG A 141 5.91 7.90 -24.20
CA ARG A 141 6.01 8.51 -22.87
C ARG A 141 7.35 9.17 -22.65
N ASP A 142 7.39 10.12 -21.74
CA ASP A 142 8.63 10.69 -21.26
C ASP A 142 9.44 9.65 -20.46
N PRO A 143 10.77 9.51 -20.69
CA PRO A 143 11.62 8.56 -19.97
C PRO A 143 11.62 8.73 -18.45
N ALA A 144 11.60 9.97 -17.95
CA ALA A 144 11.56 10.23 -16.51
C ALA A 144 10.20 9.87 -15.91
N GLU A 145 9.10 10.12 -16.63
CA GLU A 145 7.77 9.66 -16.22
C GLU A 145 7.70 8.13 -16.15
N LEU A 146 8.27 7.42 -17.13
CA LEU A 146 8.32 5.96 -17.13
C LEU A 146 9.14 5.43 -15.94
N ALA A 147 10.29 6.03 -15.66
CA ALA A 147 11.11 5.66 -14.50
C ALA A 147 10.34 5.84 -13.18
N ALA A 148 9.64 6.97 -13.00
CA ALA A 148 8.83 7.22 -11.82
C ALA A 148 7.70 6.18 -11.65
N LEU A 149 7.07 5.76 -12.75
CA LEU A 149 6.03 4.73 -12.72
C LEU A 149 6.56 3.34 -12.36
N LEU A 150 7.76 2.99 -12.85
CA LEU A 150 8.43 1.74 -12.49
C LEU A 150 8.71 1.70 -10.98
N VAL A 151 9.32 2.76 -10.44
CA VAL A 151 9.57 2.89 -8.99
C VAL A 151 8.27 2.77 -8.20
N ARG A 152 7.20 3.45 -8.62
CA ARG A 152 5.90 3.36 -7.95
C ARG A 152 5.34 1.94 -7.94
N LYS A 153 5.47 1.22 -9.06
CA LYS A 153 4.95 -0.14 -9.18
C LYS A 153 5.72 -1.12 -8.29
N ILE A 154 7.03 -0.96 -8.19
CA ILE A 154 7.89 -1.73 -7.29
C ILE A 154 7.50 -1.48 -5.84
N MET A 155 7.37 -0.21 -5.45
CA MET A 155 6.98 0.18 -4.08
C MET A 155 5.59 -0.35 -3.70
N GLN A 156 4.65 -0.46 -4.64
CA GLN A 156 3.34 -1.09 -4.40
C GLN A 156 3.43 -2.59 -4.14
N GLY A 157 4.49 -3.26 -4.61
CA GLY A 157 4.74 -4.68 -4.35
C GLY A 157 5.19 -4.97 -2.91
N GLY A 158 5.55 -3.94 -2.15
CA GLY A 158 6.02 -4.04 -0.77
C GLY A 158 7.39 -4.71 -0.64
N ASP A 159 7.79 -5.00 0.59
CA ASP A 159 9.14 -5.46 0.94
C ASP A 159 9.58 -6.69 0.14
N LYS A 160 8.66 -7.63 -0.13
CA LYS A 160 8.98 -8.84 -0.91
C LYS A 160 9.43 -8.57 -2.35
N ALA A 161 8.85 -7.57 -2.99
CA ALA A 161 9.24 -7.20 -4.36
C ALA A 161 10.57 -6.46 -4.37
N ILE A 162 10.84 -5.67 -3.32
CA ILE A 162 12.10 -4.96 -3.12
C ILE A 162 13.23 -5.96 -2.83
N ASP A 163 13.00 -6.91 -1.92
CA ASP A 163 13.98 -7.96 -1.56
C ASP A 163 14.33 -8.84 -2.78
N ALA A 164 13.34 -9.19 -3.60
CA ALA A 164 13.58 -9.94 -4.83
C ALA A 164 14.49 -9.17 -5.80
N LEU A 165 14.24 -7.87 -5.99
CA LEU A 165 15.07 -7.01 -6.83
C LEU A 165 16.49 -6.86 -6.29
N VAL A 166 16.66 -6.66 -4.98
CA VAL A 166 17.98 -6.54 -4.34
C VAL A 166 18.76 -7.84 -4.44
N SER A 167 18.10 -9.00 -4.34
CA SER A 167 18.76 -10.30 -4.46
C SER A 167 19.21 -10.64 -5.88
N GLU A 168 18.53 -10.10 -6.89
CA GLU A 168 18.77 -10.40 -8.31
C GLU A 168 19.72 -9.39 -8.96
N PHE A 169 19.65 -8.12 -8.53
CA PHE A 169 20.44 -7.02 -9.07
C PHE A 169 21.22 -6.36 -7.94
N ASP A 170 22.50 -6.71 -7.83
CA ASP A 170 23.44 -6.02 -6.95
C ASP A 170 23.89 -4.73 -7.63
N VAL A 171 23.18 -3.63 -7.34
CA VAL A 171 23.39 -2.34 -8.02
C VAL A 171 24.14 -1.38 -7.10
N ILE A 172 25.43 -1.64 -6.84
CA ILE A 172 26.50 -0.62 -6.71
C ILE A 172 27.84 -1.35 -6.88
N GLY A 173 28.44 -1.13 -8.04
CA GLY A 173 29.83 -1.41 -8.42
C GLY A 173 30.20 -0.47 -9.55
#